data_AF-A0A7C5QXK7-F1
#
_entry.id   AF-A0A7C5QXK7-F1
#
_cell.length_a   1.000
_cell.length_b   1.000
_cell.length_c   1.000
_cell.angle_alpha   90.00
_cell.angle_beta   90.00
_cell.angle_gamma   90.00
#
_symmetry.space_group_name_H-M   'P 1'
#
loop_
_entity.id
_entity.type
_entity.pdbx_description
1 polymer ?
#
loop_
_entity_poly.entity_id
_entity_poly.type
_entity_poly.pdbx_seq_one_letter_code
_entity_poly.pdbx_strand_id
1 'polypeptide(L)'
;MLVRHPQLGRHPAIRPPSPLQLNLRKFPCEHERSINKLYNSSIENFSMRNFGQCFRDFLREKNLTQTQAAELLKWSQRNVSYYCSIDTPPRPHILKHMAESFGVSVEELLGEDDGGEKPLDEISQLRRQIAELKAENASLKKQLAAFKKLAQSTTI
;
A
#
# COMPACT_ATOMS: atom_id res chain seq x y z
N MET A 1 -9.13 -16.60 -80.11
CA MET A 1 -8.47 -15.71 -79.13
C MET A 1 -9.28 -15.77 -77.84
N LEU A 2 -8.74 -16.38 -76.78
CA LEU A 2 -9.41 -16.51 -75.48
C LEU A 2 -9.47 -15.14 -74.79
N VAL A 3 -10.68 -14.63 -74.55
CA VAL A 3 -10.90 -13.46 -73.69
C VAL A 3 -10.82 -13.94 -72.24
N ARG A 4 -9.76 -13.53 -71.54
CA ARG A 4 -9.49 -13.89 -70.14
C ARG A 4 -10.48 -13.17 -69.22
N HIS A 5 -11.34 -13.92 -68.54
CA HIS A 5 -12.07 -13.47 -67.36
C HIS A 5 -11.09 -13.20 -66.20
N PRO A 6 -11.08 -12.02 -65.57
CA PRO A 6 -10.34 -11.80 -64.33
C PRO A 6 -11.14 -12.33 -63.13
N GLN A 7 -10.40 -13.03 -62.28
CA GLN A 7 -10.83 -13.78 -61.11
C GLN A 7 -11.49 -12.91 -60.04
N LEU A 8 -12.56 -13.44 -59.44
CA LEU A 8 -13.14 -12.99 -58.18
C LEU A 8 -12.09 -13.08 -57.06
N GLY A 9 -11.45 -11.96 -56.75
CA GLY A 9 -10.59 -11.83 -55.57
C GLY A 9 -11.44 -11.95 -54.31
N ARG A 10 -11.20 -13.00 -53.52
CA ARG A 10 -11.72 -13.13 -52.16
C ARG A 10 -11.18 -11.98 -51.31
N HIS A 11 -12.00 -10.98 -51.03
CA HIS A 11 -11.68 -10.01 -49.98
C HIS A 11 -12.18 -10.53 -48.62
N PRO A 12 -11.34 -10.47 -47.57
CA PRO A 12 -11.72 -10.92 -46.23
C PRO A 12 -12.90 -10.10 -45.70
N ALA A 13 -13.82 -10.78 -45.03
CA ALA A 13 -14.97 -10.18 -44.38
C ALA A 13 -14.55 -8.96 -43.54
N ILE A 14 -15.06 -7.78 -43.91
CA ILE A 14 -14.98 -6.58 -43.08
C ILE A 14 -15.85 -6.87 -41.85
N ARG A 15 -15.21 -7.27 -40.76
CA ARG A 15 -15.86 -7.32 -39.45
C ARG A 15 -16.22 -5.87 -39.09
N PRO A 16 -17.47 -5.54 -38.71
CA PRO A 16 -17.79 -4.19 -38.29
C PRO A 16 -16.93 -3.81 -37.07
N PRO A 17 -16.45 -2.56 -36.97
CA PRO A 17 -15.69 -2.14 -35.82
C PRO A 17 -16.55 -2.29 -34.57
N SER A 18 -15.97 -2.89 -33.54
CA SER A 18 -16.55 -2.97 -32.20
C SER A 18 -16.91 -1.57 -31.69
N PRO A 19 -18.01 -1.40 -30.92
CA PRO A 19 -18.31 -0.14 -30.27
C PRO A 19 -17.13 0.24 -29.37
N LEU A 20 -16.40 1.27 -29.78
CA LEU A 20 -15.35 1.87 -28.97
C LEU A 20 -15.98 2.28 -27.64
N GLN A 21 -15.53 1.61 -26.58
CA GLN A 21 -15.99 1.90 -25.23
C GLN A 21 -15.72 3.37 -24.91
N LEU A 22 -16.75 3.97 -24.29
CA LEU A 22 -16.82 5.32 -23.76
C LEU A 22 -15.46 5.77 -23.18
N ASN A 23 -14.78 6.66 -23.91
CA ASN A 23 -13.53 7.24 -23.46
C ASN A 23 -13.84 8.28 -22.37
N LEU A 24 -14.08 7.81 -21.13
CA LEU A 24 -13.87 8.64 -19.96
C LEU A 24 -12.36 8.89 -19.86
N ARG A 25 -11.86 9.92 -20.55
CA ARG A 25 -10.60 10.55 -20.17
C ARG A 25 -10.79 11.18 -18.79
N LYS A 26 -10.69 10.37 -17.75
CA LYS A 26 -10.18 10.84 -16.46
C LYS A 26 -8.71 11.10 -16.72
N PHE A 27 -8.37 12.35 -16.98
CA PHE A 27 -6.99 12.80 -16.86
C PHE A 27 -6.60 12.54 -15.41
N PRO A 28 -5.70 11.58 -15.10
CA PRO A 28 -5.24 11.45 -13.73
C PRO A 28 -4.49 12.74 -13.42
N CYS A 29 -5.03 13.50 -12.46
CA CYS A 29 -4.39 14.67 -11.90
C CYS A 29 -2.93 14.31 -11.58
N GLU A 30 -1.96 15.18 -11.84
CA GLU A 30 -0.53 14.84 -11.68
C GLU A 30 -0.17 14.32 -10.27
N HIS A 31 -1.05 14.57 -9.29
CA HIS A 31 -1.04 14.00 -7.95
C HIS A 31 -1.17 12.46 -7.90
N GLU A 32 -2.03 11.83 -8.71
CA GLU A 32 -2.20 10.36 -8.74
C GLU A 32 -0.96 9.64 -9.31
N ARG A 33 -0.20 10.30 -10.19
CA ARG A 33 1.07 9.76 -10.71
C ARG A 33 2.16 9.77 -9.63
N SER A 34 2.20 10.81 -8.80
CA SER A 34 3.15 10.91 -7.68
C SER A 34 2.85 9.89 -6.58
N ILE A 35 1.58 9.67 -6.23
CA ILE A 35 1.20 8.69 -5.20
C ILE A 35 1.51 7.26 -5.65
N ASN A 36 1.18 6.88 -6.89
CA ASN A 36 1.50 5.55 -7.41
C ASN A 36 3.01 5.31 -7.56
N LYS A 37 3.80 6.35 -7.88
CA LYS A 37 5.26 6.25 -7.94
C LYS A 37 5.88 6.00 -6.56
N LEU A 38 5.35 6.66 -5.52
CA LEU A 38 5.79 6.45 -4.13
C LEU A 38 5.33 5.08 -3.62
N TYR A 39 4.10 4.68 -3.89
CA TYR A 39 3.53 3.39 -3.47
C TYR A 39 4.24 2.20 -4.14
N ASN A 40 4.47 2.25 -5.45
CA ASN A 40 5.20 1.20 -6.15
C ASN A 40 6.67 1.15 -5.72
N SER A 41 7.29 2.29 -5.39
CA SER A 41 8.65 2.32 -4.83
C SER A 41 8.70 1.73 -3.42
N SER A 42 7.70 1.98 -2.57
CA SER A 42 7.61 1.37 -1.23
C SER A 42 7.34 -0.14 -1.28
N ILE A 43 6.55 -0.61 -2.26
CA ILE A 43 6.27 -2.04 -2.45
C ILE A 43 7.46 -2.80 -3.04
N GLU A 44 8.20 -2.21 -3.98
CA GLU A 44 9.44 -2.79 -4.49
C GLU A 44 10.52 -2.89 -3.41
N ASN A 45 10.55 -1.96 -2.44
CA ASN A 45 11.45 -2.04 -1.30
C ASN A 45 11.12 -3.23 -0.38
N PHE A 46 9.85 -3.54 -0.17
CA PHE A 46 9.46 -4.66 0.71
C PHE A 46 9.87 -6.03 0.15
N SER A 47 9.74 -6.23 -1.16
CA SER A 47 10.07 -7.48 -1.84
C SER A 47 11.58 -7.71 -2.08
N MET A 48 12.45 -6.74 -1.75
CA MET A 48 13.91 -6.84 -1.94
C MET A 48 14.74 -6.47 -0.69
N ARG A 49 14.15 -6.44 0.52
CA ARG A 49 14.96 -6.31 1.73
C ARG A 49 15.67 -7.61 2.05
N ASN A 50 16.98 -7.51 2.20
CA ASN A 50 17.84 -8.60 2.61
C ASN A 50 17.81 -8.76 4.15
N PHE A 51 18.16 -9.93 4.68
CA PHE A 51 18.02 -10.22 6.11
C PHE A 51 18.75 -9.19 7.00
N GLY A 52 19.99 -8.85 6.65
CA GLY A 52 20.80 -7.92 7.43
C GLY A 52 20.18 -6.53 7.51
N GLN A 53 19.53 -6.07 6.43
CA GLN A 53 18.77 -4.82 6.45
C GLN A 53 17.57 -4.91 7.38
N CYS A 54 16.75 -5.97 7.29
CA CYS A 54 15.62 -6.18 8.19
C CYS A 54 16.06 -6.21 9.66
N PHE A 55 17.13 -6.93 9.96
CA PHE A 55 17.64 -7.03 11.32
C PHE A 55 18.19 -5.70 11.85
N ARG A 56 18.85 -4.89 11.01
CA ARG A 56 19.27 -3.53 11.40
C ARG A 56 18.10 -2.62 11.70
N ASP A 57 17.07 -2.69 10.87
CA ASP A 57 15.85 -1.89 11.03
C ASP A 57 15.13 -2.27 12.33
N PHE A 58 14.99 -3.58 12.59
CA PHE A 58 14.48 -4.10 13.85
C PHE A 58 15.22 -3.57 15.08
N LEU A 59 16.56 -3.60 15.07
CA LEU A 59 17.36 -3.06 16.18
C LEU A 59 17.14 -1.56 16.36
N ARG A 60 17.03 -0.81 15.27
CA ARG A 60 16.74 0.63 15.30
C ARG A 60 15.36 0.91 15.90
N GLU A 61 14.34 0.16 15.51
CA GLU A 61 12.97 0.30 16.03
C GLU A 61 12.88 0.00 17.53
N LYS A 62 13.61 -1.00 18.01
CA LYS A 62 13.72 -1.32 19.44
C LYS A 62 14.71 -0.41 20.19
N ASN A 63 15.31 0.59 19.54
CA ASN A 63 16.34 1.49 20.08
C ASN A 63 17.55 0.75 20.68
N LEU A 64 17.93 -0.38 20.08
CA LEU A 64 19.05 -1.20 20.49
C LEU A 64 20.31 -0.90 19.68
N THR A 65 21.42 -0.70 20.38
CA THR A 65 22.74 -0.72 19.76
C THR A 65 23.18 -2.15 19.46
N GLN A 66 24.14 -2.33 18.55
CA GLN A 66 24.70 -3.67 18.26
C GLN A 66 25.33 -4.32 19.50
N THR A 67 25.91 -3.54 20.40
CA THR A 67 26.50 -4.02 21.64
C THR A 67 25.42 -4.55 22.59
N GLN A 68 24.32 -3.82 22.76
CA GLN A 68 23.19 -4.26 23.58
C GLN A 68 22.50 -5.49 22.98
N ALA A 69 22.33 -5.53 21.66
CA ALA A 69 21.83 -6.72 20.97
C ALA A 69 22.74 -7.94 21.19
N ALA A 70 24.06 -7.73 21.22
CA ALA A 70 25.02 -8.80 21.48
C ALA A 70 24.91 -9.35 22.91
N GLU A 71 24.64 -8.48 23.90
CA GLU A 71 24.38 -8.89 25.27
C GLU A 71 23.12 -9.76 25.39
N LEU A 72 22.02 -9.35 24.74
CA LEU A 72 20.76 -10.11 24.72
C LEU A 72 20.89 -11.47 24.01
N LEU A 73 21.67 -11.52 22.93
CA LEU A 73 21.95 -12.74 22.17
C LEU A 73 23.07 -13.59 22.76
N LYS A 74 23.76 -13.12 23.81
CA LYS A 74 24.97 -13.73 24.37
C LYS A 74 26.04 -14.01 23.29
N TRP A 75 26.18 -13.08 22.34
CA TRP A 75 27.13 -13.15 21.24
C TRP A 75 28.19 -12.06 21.34
N SER A 76 29.20 -12.14 20.50
CA SER A 76 30.11 -11.01 20.29
C SER A 76 29.43 -9.92 19.45
N GLN A 77 29.79 -8.66 19.67
CA GLN A 77 29.32 -7.55 18.82
C GLN A 77 29.69 -7.74 17.34
N ARG A 78 30.81 -8.42 17.05
CA ARG A 78 31.20 -8.82 15.69
C ARG A 78 30.18 -9.78 15.05
N ASN A 79 29.65 -10.75 15.80
CA ASN A 79 28.62 -11.65 15.29
C ASN A 79 27.33 -10.89 14.94
N VAL A 80 26.92 -9.94 15.77
CA VAL A 80 25.78 -9.07 15.46
C VAL A 80 26.04 -8.25 14.20
N SER A 81 27.22 -7.64 14.08
CA SER A 81 27.61 -6.90 12.88
C SER A 81 27.62 -7.77 11.61
N TYR A 82 28.03 -9.05 11.73
CA TYR A 82 27.98 -10.00 10.64
C TYR A 82 26.54 -10.23 10.18
N TYR A 83 25.64 -10.55 11.12
CA TYR A 83 24.23 -10.77 10.81
C TYR A 83 23.50 -9.53 10.29
N CYS A 84 23.91 -8.33 10.71
CA CYS A 84 23.44 -7.07 10.15
C CYS A 84 23.90 -6.81 8.70
N SER A 85 24.84 -7.60 8.16
CA SER A 85 25.47 -7.34 6.85
C SER A 85 25.22 -8.44 5.82
N ILE A 86 24.70 -9.60 6.24
CA ILE A 86 24.41 -10.70 5.31
C ILE A 86 23.10 -10.45 4.58
N ASP A 87 23.03 -10.95 3.35
CA ASP A 87 21.79 -10.85 2.58
C ASP A 87 20.82 -11.98 2.91
N THR A 88 21.35 -13.18 3.10
CA THR A 88 20.57 -14.40 3.28
C THR A 88 20.18 -14.58 4.75
N PRO A 89 18.96 -15.06 5.05
CA PRO A 89 18.57 -15.40 6.40
C PRO A 89 19.51 -16.44 7.04
N PRO A 90 19.79 -16.33 8.35
CA PRO A 90 20.49 -17.34 9.11
C PRO A 90 19.76 -18.69 9.06
N ARG A 91 20.43 -19.74 9.52
CA ARG A 91 19.78 -21.05 9.67
C ARG A 91 18.59 -20.95 10.63
N PRO A 92 17.53 -21.78 10.46
CA PRO A 92 16.31 -21.69 11.26
C PRO A 92 16.52 -21.70 12.78
N HIS A 93 17.48 -22.49 13.29
CA HIS A 93 17.78 -22.52 14.72
C HIS A 93 18.38 -21.22 15.26
N ILE A 94 19.15 -20.49 14.43
CA ILE A 94 19.71 -19.18 14.79
C ILE A 94 18.61 -18.13 14.78
N LEU A 95 17.75 -18.12 13.76
CA LEU A 95 16.58 -17.25 13.70
C LEU A 95 15.67 -17.44 14.91
N LYS A 96 15.37 -18.70 15.25
CA LYS A 96 14.58 -19.03 16.43
C LYS A 96 15.23 -18.53 17.72
N HIS A 97 16.55 -18.73 17.86
CA HIS A 97 17.29 -18.23 19.02
C HIS A 97 17.24 -16.70 19.13
N MET A 98 17.41 -15.99 18.01
CA MET A 98 17.26 -14.54 17.97
C MET A 98 15.85 -14.12 18.41
N ALA A 99 14.82 -14.75 17.85
CA ALA A 99 13.41 -14.47 18.15
C ALA A 99 13.12 -14.65 19.65
N GLU A 100 13.55 -15.78 20.22
CA GLU A 100 13.41 -16.10 21.65
C GLU A 100 14.16 -15.09 22.53
N SER A 101 15.39 -14.70 22.16
CA SER A 101 16.18 -13.72 22.91
C SER A 101 15.57 -12.32 22.94
N PHE A 102 14.87 -11.91 21.88
CA PHE A 102 14.20 -10.62 21.80
C PHE A 102 12.72 -10.67 22.21
N GLY A 103 12.16 -11.87 22.43
CA GLY A 103 10.76 -12.06 22.78
C GLY A 103 9.79 -11.73 21.63
N VAL A 104 10.21 -11.97 20.39
CA VAL A 104 9.45 -11.64 19.17
C VAL A 104 9.21 -12.88 18.30
N SER A 105 8.41 -12.75 17.25
CA SER A 105 8.23 -13.81 16.25
C SER A 105 9.40 -13.84 15.25
N VAL A 106 9.56 -14.95 14.52
CA VAL A 106 10.59 -15.03 13.47
C VAL A 106 10.22 -14.11 12.30
N GLU A 107 8.93 -13.99 12.03
CA GLU A 107 8.32 -13.15 11.02
C GLU A 107 8.60 -11.65 11.29
N GLU A 108 8.52 -11.21 12.55
CA GLU A 108 8.88 -9.85 12.98
C GLU A 108 10.37 -9.56 12.72
N LEU A 109 11.26 -10.52 12.99
CA LEU A 109 12.70 -10.39 12.70
C LEU A 109 13.02 -10.35 11.20
N LEU A 110 12.25 -11.06 10.38
CA LEU A 110 12.40 -11.06 8.92
C LEU A 110 11.76 -9.81 8.29
N GLY A 111 11.02 -9.01 9.06
CA GLY A 111 10.25 -7.90 8.53
C GLY A 111 9.08 -8.35 7.66
N GLU A 112 8.64 -9.61 7.84
CA GLU A 112 7.45 -10.19 7.20
C GLU A 112 6.17 -9.90 8.01
N ASP A 113 6.32 -9.37 9.23
CA ASP A 113 5.21 -8.78 9.97
C ASP A 113 4.88 -7.40 9.37
N ASP A 114 4.05 -7.40 8.32
CA ASP A 114 3.32 -6.24 7.81
C ASP A 114 2.23 -5.74 8.78
N GLY A 115 2.39 -6.00 10.07
CA GLY A 115 1.35 -5.76 11.05
C GLY A 115 0.19 -6.73 10.85
N GLY A 116 0.16 -7.75 11.69
CA GLY A 116 -1.08 -8.35 12.17
C GLY A 116 -2.05 -7.38 12.88
N GLU A 117 -1.93 -6.06 12.72
CA GLU A 117 -3.00 -5.09 12.99
C GLU A 117 -3.70 -4.75 11.68
N LYS A 118 -4.86 -5.36 11.44
CA LYS A 118 -5.70 -5.12 10.24
C LYS A 118 -5.87 -3.61 9.96
N PRO A 119 -5.21 -3.03 8.94
CA PRO A 119 -5.48 -1.65 8.51
C PRO A 119 -6.87 -1.50 7.87
N LEU A 120 -7.55 -2.64 7.67
CA LEU A 120 -8.91 -2.71 7.13
C LEU A 120 -9.96 -2.19 8.12
N ASP A 121 -9.71 -2.19 9.43
CA ASP A 121 -10.70 -1.76 10.43
C ASP A 121 -10.72 -0.24 10.60
N GLU A 122 -9.57 0.40 10.82
CA GLU A 122 -9.49 1.86 10.99
C GLU A 122 -9.95 2.62 9.75
N ILE A 123 -9.53 2.19 8.55
CA ILE A 123 -9.97 2.83 7.30
C ILE A 123 -11.50 2.71 7.14
N SER A 124 -12.08 1.58 7.55
CA SER A 124 -13.52 1.35 7.49
C SER A 124 -14.28 2.17 8.54
N GLN A 125 -13.74 2.28 9.75
CA GLN A 125 -14.28 3.10 10.83
C GLN A 125 -14.24 4.59 10.47
N LEU A 126 -13.11 5.07 9.93
CA LEU A 126 -12.96 6.45 9.47
C LEU A 126 -13.92 6.77 8.31
N ARG A 127 -14.08 5.84 7.35
CA ARG A 127 -15.07 6.00 6.26
C ARG A 127 -16.50 6.11 6.80
N ARG A 128 -16.85 5.33 7.82
CA ARG A 128 -18.15 5.39 8.48
C ARG A 128 -18.36 6.72 9.22
N GLN A 129 -17.37 7.18 9.98
CA GLN A 129 -17.41 8.48 10.67
C GLN A 129 -17.55 9.65 9.69
N ILE A 130 -16.82 9.62 8.56
CA ILE A 130 -16.92 10.66 7.52
C ILE A 130 -18.32 10.71 6.93
N ALA A 131 -18.97 9.56 6.71
CA ALA A 131 -20.32 9.51 6.18
C ALA A 131 -21.34 10.12 7.17
N GLU A 132 -21.20 9.81 8.45
CA GLU A 132 -22.05 10.33 9.53
C GLU A 132 -21.91 11.84 9.71
N LEU A 133 -20.66 12.35 9.81
CA LEU A 133 -20.38 13.79 9.89
C LEU A 133 -20.92 14.56 8.68
N LYS A 134 -20.92 13.96 7.49
CA LYS A 134 -21.51 14.59 6.29
C LYS A 134 -23.03 14.68 6.39
N ALA A 135 -23.68 13.65 6.91
CA ALA A 135 -25.13 13.64 7.10
C ALA A 135 -25.55 14.69 8.14
N GLU A 136 -24.83 14.78 9.26
CA GLU A 136 -25.07 15.79 10.30
C GLU A 136 -24.90 17.21 9.76
N ASN A 137 -23.81 17.47 9.03
CA ASN A 137 -23.58 18.77 8.39
C ASN A 137 -24.68 19.14 7.40
N ALA A 138 -25.24 18.17 6.66
CA ALA A 138 -26.36 18.42 5.76
C ALA A 138 -27.63 18.82 6.52
N SER A 139 -27.91 18.16 7.64
CA SER A 139 -29.04 18.48 8.53
C SER A 139 -28.91 19.88 9.13
N LEU A 140 -27.74 20.20 9.70
CA LEU A 140 -27.44 21.52 10.27
C LEU A 140 -27.56 22.64 9.22
N LYS A 141 -27.06 22.41 8.00
CA LYS A 141 -27.22 23.37 6.89
C LYS A 141 -28.69 23.62 6.55
N LYS A 142 -29.53 22.57 6.59
CA LYS A 142 -30.97 22.68 6.34
C LYS A 142 -31.67 23.46 7.46
N GLN A 143 -31.33 23.19 8.71
CA GLN A 143 -31.85 23.93 9.87
C GLN A 143 -31.44 25.41 9.82
N LEU A 144 -30.17 25.69 9.53
CA LEU A 144 -29.67 27.05 9.37
C LEU A 144 -30.40 27.81 8.25
N ALA A 145 -30.66 27.14 7.13
CA ALA A 145 -31.42 27.73 6.02
C ALA A 145 -32.88 28.04 6.41
N ALA A 146 -33.53 27.15 7.18
CA ALA A 146 -34.87 27.38 7.69
C ALA A 146 -34.91 28.56 8.67
N PHE A 147 -33.96 28.61 9.61
CA PHE A 147 -33.84 29.70 10.57
C PHE A 147 -33.60 31.06 9.90
N LYS A 148 -32.71 31.11 8.89
CA LYS A 148 -32.47 32.33 8.11
C LYS A 148 -33.73 32.84 7.39
N LYS A 149 -34.56 31.94 6.85
CA LYS A 149 -35.84 32.32 6.22
C LYS A 149 -36.82 32.92 7.23
N LEU A 150 -36.89 32.35 8.43
CA LEU A 150 -37.74 32.87 9.51
C LEU A 150 -37.27 34.25 10.01
N ALA A 151 -35.95 34.43 10.14
CA ALA A 151 -35.39 35.73 10.51
C ALA A 151 -35.70 36.81 9.46
N GLN A 152 -35.62 36.46 8.16
CA GLN A 152 -35.94 37.37 7.05
C GLN A 152 -37.44 37.70 6.95
N SER A 153 -38.34 36.79 7.36
CA SER A 153 -39.78 37.06 7.38
C SER A 153 -40.24 37.87 8.58
N THR A 154 -39.42 37.98 9.63
CA THR A 154 -39.75 38.71 10.88
C THR A 154 -39.36 40.19 10.80
N THR A 155 -38.52 40.58 9.84
CA THR A 155 -38.18 41.98 9.56
C THR A 155 -39.21 42.60 8.61
N ILE A 156 -40.42 42.90 9.12
CA ILE A 156 -41.45 43.74 8.48
C ILE A 156 -41.92 44.76 9.51
#